data_AF-A0A356RAB3-F1
#
_entry.id   AF-A0A356RAB3-F1
#
_cell.length_a   1.000
_cell.length_b   1.000
_cell.length_c   1.000
_cell.angle_alpha   90.00
_cell.angle_beta   90.00
_cell.angle_gamma   90.00
#
_symmetry.space_group_name_H-M   'P 1'
#
loop_
_entity.id
_entity.type
_entity.pdbx_description
1 polymer ?
#
loop_
_entity_poly.entity_id
_entity_poly.type
_entity_poly.pdbx_seq_one_letter_code
_entity_poly.pdbx_strand_id
1 'polypeptide(L)'
;RECGAHHVIDHRQPLAPQIEALGLGAPGFVFSTTQTGKHLADIVGLIAPQGRFGLIDDPDVLNVMPFKLKAVSIHWEMMFTRSLFGTPDMAEQGKLLNEVAALVDAGSIRSTATEVAGKIEAATLRAVHAQIESGSARGKIVLEGF
;
A
#
# COMPACT_ATOMS: atom_id res chain seq x y z
N ARG A 1 -1.83 -15.06 -2.06
CA ARG A 1 -0.67 -15.77 -1.44
C ARG A 1 0.55 -15.82 -2.37
N GLU A 2 0.39 -15.68 -3.70
CA GLU A 2 1.51 -15.72 -4.66
C GLU A 2 2.58 -14.64 -4.42
N CYS A 3 2.24 -13.49 -3.84
CA CYS A 3 3.17 -12.38 -3.58
C CYS A 3 3.95 -12.51 -2.25
N GLY A 4 4.06 -13.70 -1.65
CA GLY A 4 4.95 -13.94 -0.51
C GLY A 4 4.39 -13.64 0.89
N ALA A 5 3.10 -13.33 1.02
CA ALA A 5 2.47 -13.16 2.34
C ALA A 5 2.42 -14.50 3.11
N HIS A 6 3.09 -14.56 4.26
CA HIS A 6 3.05 -15.73 5.16
C HIS A 6 1.65 -16.00 5.72
N HIS A 7 0.92 -14.93 6.06
CA HIS A 7 -0.46 -14.98 6.53
C HIS A 7 -1.33 -14.03 5.72
N VAL A 8 -2.58 -14.43 5.45
CA VAL A 8 -3.60 -13.61 4.79
C VAL A 8 -4.86 -13.68 5.63
N ILE A 9 -5.38 -12.52 6.03
CA ILE A 9 -6.59 -12.35 6.83
C ILE A 9 -7.70 -11.68 5.99
N ASP A 10 -8.96 -11.77 6.44
CA ASP A 10 -10.10 -11.16 5.74
C ASP A 10 -10.38 -9.77 6.30
N HIS A 11 -10.04 -8.73 5.53
CA HIS A 11 -10.29 -7.32 5.90
C HIS A 11 -11.77 -6.90 5.86
N ARG A 12 -12.69 -7.80 5.49
CA ARG A 12 -14.13 -7.58 5.66
C ARG A 12 -14.58 -7.83 7.10
N GLN A 13 -13.77 -8.52 7.89
CA GLN A 13 -13.97 -8.78 9.31
C GLN A 13 -13.03 -7.90 10.15
N PRO A 14 -13.29 -7.73 11.46
CA PRO A 14 -12.38 -7.03 12.35
C PRO A 14 -10.95 -7.59 12.27
N LEU A 15 -9.97 -6.72 12.06
CA LEU A 15 -8.58 -7.17 11.82
C LEU A 15 -7.88 -7.56 13.12
N ALA A 16 -8.11 -6.85 14.23
CA ALA A 16 -7.35 -7.07 15.46
C ALA A 16 -7.51 -8.49 16.05
N PRO A 17 -8.74 -9.06 16.14
CA PRO A 17 -8.91 -10.44 16.59
C PRO A 17 -8.25 -11.46 15.66
N GLN A 18 -8.23 -11.21 14.35
CA GLN A 18 -7.58 -12.09 13.39
C GLN A 18 -6.06 -12.09 13.56
N ILE A 19 -5.45 -10.92 13.82
CA ILE A 19 -4.01 -10.82 14.11
C ILE A 19 -3.66 -11.52 15.43
N GLU A 20 -4.46 -11.32 16.48
CA GLU A 20 -4.27 -12.00 17.76
C GLU A 20 -4.32 -13.52 17.61
N ALA A 21 -5.29 -14.03 16.84
CA ALA A 21 -5.46 -15.46 16.57
C ALA A 21 -4.27 -16.12 15.85
N LEU A 22 -3.39 -15.34 15.20
CA LEU A 22 -2.15 -15.88 14.62
C LEU A 22 -1.11 -16.27 15.67
N GLY A 23 -1.22 -15.76 16.90
CA GLY A 23 -0.30 -16.10 18.01
C GLY A 23 1.12 -15.57 17.82
N LEU A 24 1.32 -14.55 16.98
CA LEU A 24 2.64 -13.98 16.64
C LEU A 24 3.01 -12.75 17.48
N GLY A 25 2.13 -12.32 18.38
CA GLY A 25 2.23 -11.05 19.08
C GLY A 25 1.80 -9.85 18.23
N ALA A 26 1.95 -8.65 18.79
CA ALA A 26 1.54 -7.41 18.14
C ALA A 26 2.58 -6.98 17.08
N PRO A 27 2.18 -6.72 15.82
CA PRO A 27 3.10 -6.25 14.79
C PRO A 27 3.68 -4.87 15.11
N GLY A 28 4.99 -4.71 14.91
CA GLY A 28 5.68 -3.42 15.06
C GLY A 28 5.40 -2.42 13.92
N PHE A 29 4.86 -2.89 12.81
CA PHE A 29 4.58 -2.10 11.62
C PHE A 29 3.20 -2.42 11.06
N VAL A 30 2.48 -1.39 10.62
CA VAL A 30 1.26 -1.54 9.84
C VAL A 30 1.35 -0.58 8.66
N PHE A 31 1.05 -1.06 7.46
CA PHE A 31 0.99 -0.25 6.24
C PHE A 31 -0.40 -0.39 5.61
N SER A 32 -1.14 0.72 5.53
CA SER A 32 -2.49 0.75 4.98
C SER A 32 -2.49 1.37 3.58
N THR A 33 -3.10 0.67 2.63
CA THR A 33 -3.18 1.11 1.23
C THR A 33 -4.59 1.52 0.80
N THR A 34 -5.61 1.28 1.63
CA THR A 34 -7.01 1.58 1.34
C THR A 34 -7.87 1.47 2.60
N GLN A 35 -8.98 2.21 2.64
CA GLN A 35 -9.98 2.16 3.71
C GLN A 35 -9.39 2.39 5.11
N THR A 36 -8.35 3.23 5.24
CA THR A 36 -7.72 3.54 6.54
C THR A 36 -8.73 4.00 7.57
N GLY A 37 -9.68 4.86 7.20
CA GLY A 37 -10.72 5.34 8.12
C GLY A 37 -11.56 4.20 8.72
N LYS A 38 -11.89 3.18 7.92
CA LYS A 38 -12.66 2.00 8.37
C LYS A 38 -11.85 1.12 9.33
N HIS A 39 -10.56 0.99 9.09
CA HIS A 39 -9.68 0.06 9.82
C HIS A 39 -8.94 0.70 10.99
N LEU A 40 -9.08 2.01 11.20
CA LEU A 40 -8.27 2.76 12.16
C LEU A 40 -8.33 2.20 13.59
N ALA A 41 -9.53 1.86 14.08
CA ALA A 41 -9.71 1.31 15.42
C ALA A 41 -9.03 -0.05 15.58
N ASP A 42 -9.13 -0.92 14.58
CA ASP A 42 -8.44 -2.21 14.56
C ASP A 42 -6.91 -2.01 14.51
N ILE A 43 -6.42 -1.10 13.66
CA ILE A 43 -4.99 -0.80 13.54
C ILE A 43 -4.42 -0.36 14.90
N VAL A 44 -5.13 0.53 15.60
CA VAL A 44 -4.76 0.95 16.97
C VAL A 44 -4.76 -0.24 17.93
N GLY A 45 -5.74 -1.13 17.82
CA GLY A 45 -5.85 -2.34 18.64
C GLY A 45 -4.69 -3.31 18.44
N LEU A 46 -4.35 -3.61 17.18
CA LEU A 46 -3.39 -4.66 16.82
C LEU A 46 -1.93 -4.21 16.86
N ILE A 47 -1.62 -2.94 16.59
CA ILE A 47 -0.22 -2.48 16.51
C ILE A 47 0.48 -2.52 17.86
N ALA A 48 1.77 -2.83 17.88
CA ALA A 48 2.57 -2.84 19.10
C ALA A 48 2.75 -1.41 19.70
N PRO A 49 2.97 -1.28 21.02
CA PRO A 49 3.51 -0.06 21.59
C PRO A 49 4.81 0.35 20.88
N GLN A 50 4.98 1.65 20.65
CA GLN A 50 6.07 2.27 19.90
C GLN A 50 6.16 1.81 18.43
N GLY A 51 5.05 1.27 17.90
CA GLY A 51 4.96 0.87 16.50
C GLY A 51 4.99 2.04 15.51
N ARG A 52 5.04 1.67 14.22
CA ARG A 52 5.05 2.62 13.09
C ARG A 52 3.88 2.31 12.16
N PHE A 53 2.99 3.27 12.01
CA PHE A 53 1.86 3.18 11.09
C PHE A 53 2.13 4.04 9.85
N GLY A 54 2.14 3.41 8.67
CA GLY A 54 2.26 4.10 7.38
C GLY A 54 0.97 4.01 6.57
N LEU A 55 0.65 5.04 5.80
CA LEU A 55 -0.52 5.07 4.91
C LEU A 55 -0.26 5.83 3.61
N ILE A 56 -1.00 5.46 2.56
CA ILE A 56 -0.96 6.07 1.22
C ILE A 56 -2.34 6.42 0.64
N ASP A 57 -3.43 6.10 1.34
CA ASP A 57 -4.79 6.48 0.93
C ASP A 57 -5.22 7.79 1.62
N ASP A 58 -6.35 8.35 1.19
CA ASP A 58 -6.86 9.66 1.63
C ASP A 58 -8.13 9.52 2.50
N PRO A 59 -8.03 9.12 3.79
CA PRO A 59 -9.20 9.11 4.67
C PRO A 59 -9.72 10.54 4.91
N ASP A 60 -11.05 10.74 4.87
CA ASP A 60 -11.68 12.04 5.13
C ASP A 60 -11.22 12.69 6.45
N VAL A 61 -11.07 11.86 7.49
CA VAL A 61 -10.55 12.27 8.80
C VAL A 61 -9.58 11.20 9.31
N LEU A 62 -8.37 11.63 9.64
CA LEU A 62 -7.39 10.81 10.35
C LEU A 62 -7.31 11.25 11.81
N ASN A 63 -8.07 10.60 12.70
CA ASN A 63 -7.96 10.84 14.14
C ASN A 63 -6.72 10.14 14.70
N VAL A 64 -5.67 10.91 14.95
CA VAL A 64 -4.39 10.40 15.46
C VAL A 64 -4.39 10.13 16.97
N MET A 65 -5.36 10.65 17.71
CA MET A 65 -5.35 10.61 19.18
C MET A 65 -5.30 9.18 19.79
N PRO A 66 -6.02 8.18 19.25
CA PRO A 66 -5.97 6.82 19.79
C PRO A 66 -4.57 6.18 19.77
N PHE A 67 -3.69 6.62 18.87
CA PHE A 67 -2.31 6.13 18.78
C PHE A 67 -1.41 6.60 19.93
N LYS A 68 -1.81 7.67 20.65
CA LYS A 68 -1.02 8.29 21.72
C LYS A 68 -0.70 7.32 22.85
N LEU A 69 -1.65 6.48 23.27
CA LEU A 69 -1.46 5.57 24.40
C LEU A 69 -0.35 4.55 24.12
N LYS A 70 -0.19 4.17 22.86
CA LYS A 70 0.86 3.27 22.39
C LYS A 70 2.09 4.02 21.88
N ALA A 71 2.14 5.36 21.93
CA ALA A 71 3.22 6.18 21.38
C ALA A 71 3.58 5.79 19.92
N VAL A 72 2.57 5.49 19.11
CA VAL A 72 2.77 5.08 17.71
C VAL A 72 3.05 6.31 16.85
N SER A 73 4.08 6.20 16.01
CA SER A 73 4.37 7.20 14.97
C SER A 73 3.53 6.95 13.72
N ILE A 74 3.14 8.03 13.04
CA ILE A 74 2.31 8.00 11.83
C ILE A 74 3.12 8.60 10.68
N HIS A 75 3.24 7.86 9.58
CA HIS A 75 4.06 8.18 8.42
C HIS A 75 3.19 8.27 7.17
N TRP A 76 3.13 9.46 6.58
CA TRP A 76 2.57 9.62 5.25
C TRP A 76 3.62 9.28 4.20
N GLU A 77 3.27 8.41 3.26
CA GLU A 77 4.08 8.19 2.07
C GLU A 77 3.37 8.78 0.86
N MET A 78 4.04 9.73 0.19
CA MET A 78 3.59 10.31 -1.06
C MET A 78 4.77 10.35 -2.01
N MET A 79 4.81 9.44 -2.98
CA MET A 79 5.96 9.30 -3.88
C MET A 79 6.24 10.56 -4.72
N PHE A 80 5.34 11.53 -4.78
CA PHE A 80 5.56 12.80 -5.47
C PHE A 80 6.28 13.86 -4.63
N THR A 81 6.39 13.72 -3.30
CA THR A 81 6.98 14.76 -2.43
C THR A 81 8.39 15.16 -2.89
N ARG A 82 9.27 14.19 -3.15
CA ARG A 82 10.63 14.48 -3.60
C ARG A 82 10.69 15.28 -4.90
N SER A 83 9.91 14.87 -5.90
CA SER A 83 9.93 15.50 -7.24
C SER A 83 9.18 16.83 -7.28
N LEU A 84 8.08 16.98 -6.52
CA LEU A 84 7.33 18.23 -6.43
C LEU A 84 8.13 19.34 -5.75
N PHE A 85 8.94 19.01 -4.74
CA PHE A 85 9.72 19.98 -3.97
C PHE A 85 11.20 20.03 -4.34
N GLY A 86 11.67 19.17 -5.25
CA GLY A 86 13.08 19.10 -5.65
C GLY A 86 14.01 18.87 -4.45
N THR A 87 13.64 17.95 -3.55
CA THR A 87 14.38 17.75 -2.30
C THR A 87 15.82 17.24 -2.57
N PRO A 88 16.78 17.46 -1.64
CA PRO A 88 18.16 17.02 -1.84
C PRO A 88 18.33 15.52 -2.11
N ASP A 89 17.37 14.71 -1.69
CA ASP A 89 17.33 13.26 -1.87
C ASP A 89 16.46 12.80 -3.05
N MET A 90 16.09 13.69 -4.00
CA MET A 90 15.27 13.34 -5.16
C MET A 90 15.84 12.17 -5.99
N ALA A 91 17.17 12.09 -6.09
CA ALA A 91 17.86 11.03 -6.83
C ALA A 91 17.66 9.62 -6.23
N GLU A 92 17.22 9.49 -4.98
CA GLU A 92 16.98 8.19 -4.35
C GLU A 92 15.87 7.40 -5.04
N GLN A 93 14.91 8.07 -5.71
CA GLN A 93 13.88 7.38 -6.50
C GLN A 93 14.48 6.59 -7.67
N GLY A 94 15.42 7.19 -8.40
CA GLY A 94 16.13 6.51 -9.50
C GLY A 94 16.99 5.35 -9.00
N LYS A 95 17.68 5.52 -7.87
CA LYS A 95 18.47 4.46 -7.24
C LYS A 95 17.60 3.26 -6.83
N LEU A 96 16.47 3.52 -6.18
CA LEU A 96 15.52 2.48 -5.78
C LEU A 96 14.93 1.75 -7.00
N LEU A 97 14.59 2.45 -8.08
CA LEU A 97 14.09 1.82 -9.31
C LEU A 97 15.14 0.90 -9.94
N ASN A 98 16.42 1.28 -9.92
CA ASN A 98 17.51 0.42 -10.39
C ASN A 98 17.68 -0.83 -9.53
N GLU A 99 17.53 -0.70 -8.21
CA GLU A 99 17.54 -1.85 -7.29
C GLU A 99 16.37 -2.80 -7.55
N VAL A 100 15.16 -2.26 -7.74
CA VAL A 100 13.97 -3.05 -8.12
C VAL A 100 14.20 -3.77 -9.44
N ALA A 101 14.79 -3.12 -10.45
CA ALA A 101 15.12 -3.76 -11.72
C ALA A 101 16.07 -4.94 -11.53
N ALA A 102 17.15 -4.78 -10.75
CA ALA A 102 18.07 -5.87 -10.44
C ALA A 102 17.37 -7.03 -9.69
N LEU A 103 16.44 -6.73 -8.78
CA LEU A 103 15.65 -7.74 -8.08
C LEU A 103 14.64 -8.46 -8.99
N VAL A 104 14.14 -7.79 -10.02
CA VAL A 104 13.29 -8.40 -11.06
C VAL A 104 14.12 -9.36 -11.92
N ASP A 105 15.29 -8.92 -12.39
CA ASP A 105 16.20 -9.77 -13.19
C ASP A 105 16.69 -11.00 -12.40
N ALA A 106 16.89 -10.85 -11.09
CA ALA A 106 17.21 -11.95 -10.18
C ALA A 106 16.02 -12.87 -9.84
N GLY A 107 14.80 -12.53 -10.26
CA GLY A 107 13.58 -13.29 -9.97
C GLY A 107 13.03 -13.14 -8.55
N SER A 108 13.62 -12.28 -7.73
CA SER A 108 13.18 -11.99 -6.36
C SER A 108 11.89 -11.16 -6.33
N ILE A 109 11.72 -10.26 -7.31
CA ILE A 109 10.48 -9.50 -7.53
C ILE A 109 9.88 -9.95 -8.86
N ARG A 110 8.54 -10.06 -8.91
CA ARG A 110 7.79 -10.38 -10.12
C ARG A 110 6.82 -9.26 -10.45
N SER A 111 6.51 -9.11 -11.75
CA SER A 111 5.52 -8.13 -12.20
C SER A 111 4.17 -8.36 -11.51
N THR A 112 3.48 -7.26 -11.22
CA THR A 112 2.10 -7.26 -10.73
C THR A 112 1.09 -6.94 -11.82
N ALA A 113 1.53 -6.84 -13.09
CA ALA A 113 0.64 -6.72 -14.23
C ALA A 113 -0.26 -7.96 -14.32
N THR A 114 -1.56 -7.72 -14.37
CA THR A 114 -2.60 -8.76 -14.43
C THR A 114 -3.42 -8.69 -15.71
N GLU A 115 -3.38 -7.54 -16.38
CA GLU A 115 -4.16 -7.27 -17.59
C GLU A 115 -3.37 -6.31 -18.50
N VAL A 116 -3.37 -6.59 -19.80
CA VAL A 116 -2.95 -5.65 -20.84
C VAL A 116 -4.22 -5.20 -21.57
N ALA A 117 -4.69 -3.99 -21.29
CA ALA A 117 -5.98 -3.47 -21.77
C ALA A 117 -5.97 -3.02 -23.25
N GLY A 118 -4.78 -2.99 -23.88
CA GLY A 118 -4.60 -2.65 -25.28
C GLY A 118 -4.03 -1.25 -25.49
N LYS A 119 -4.35 -0.65 -26.65
CA LYS A 119 -3.75 0.59 -27.14
C LYS A 119 -3.97 1.78 -26.20
N ILE A 120 -2.97 2.65 -26.16
CA ILE A 120 -3.05 3.94 -25.47
C ILE A 120 -3.92 4.88 -26.31
N GLU A 121 -5.23 4.75 -26.14
CA GLU A 121 -6.23 5.66 -26.72
C GLU A 121 -7.27 6.07 -25.69
N ALA A 122 -7.99 7.15 -25.98
CA ALA A 122 -8.93 7.75 -25.03
C ALA A 122 -10.06 6.80 -24.60
N ALA A 123 -10.47 5.87 -25.47
CA ALA A 123 -11.48 4.87 -25.14
C ALA A 123 -10.97 3.86 -24.09
N THR A 124 -9.80 3.27 -24.32
CA THR A 124 -9.14 2.35 -23.39
C THR A 124 -8.86 3.02 -22.05
N LEU A 125 -8.33 4.25 -22.06
CA LEU A 125 -8.06 5.00 -20.84
C LEU A 125 -9.31 5.20 -19.98
N ARG A 126 -10.44 5.63 -20.57
CA ARG A 126 -11.69 5.80 -19.83
C ARG A 126 -12.21 4.49 -19.23
N ALA A 127 -12.11 3.39 -19.96
CA ALA A 127 -12.54 2.07 -19.48
C ALA A 127 -11.70 1.62 -18.28
N VAL A 128 -10.37 1.73 -18.37
CA VAL A 128 -9.45 1.34 -17.30
C VAL A 128 -9.60 2.25 -16.07
N HIS A 129 -9.79 3.56 -16.27
CA HIS A 129 -10.09 4.49 -15.18
C HIS A 129 -11.32 4.06 -14.38
N ALA A 130 -12.44 3.77 -15.05
CA ALA A 130 -13.67 3.31 -14.39
C ALA A 130 -13.47 2.01 -13.60
N GLN A 131 -12.65 1.08 -14.12
CA GLN A 131 -12.30 -0.16 -13.41
C GLN A 131 -11.48 0.11 -12.15
N ILE A 132 -10.51 1.04 -12.19
CA ILE A 132 -9.71 1.41 -11.01
C ILE A 132 -10.59 2.11 -9.97
N GLU A 133 -11.45 3.04 -10.39
CA GLU A 133 -12.40 3.75 -9.52
C GLU A 133 -13.38 2.81 -8.80
N SER A 134 -13.72 1.66 -9.41
CA SER A 134 -14.55 0.65 -8.76
C SER A 134 -13.89 -0.01 -7.54
N GLY A 135 -12.57 0.11 -7.38
CA GLY A 135 -11.79 -0.52 -6.32
C GLY A 135 -11.71 -2.06 -6.40
N SER A 136 -12.18 -2.67 -7.49
CA SER A 136 -12.24 -4.12 -7.66
C SER A 136 -11.02 -4.72 -8.37
N ALA A 137 -10.15 -3.88 -8.94
CA ALA A 137 -8.96 -4.33 -9.64
C ALA A 137 -7.95 -4.99 -8.68
N ARG A 138 -7.41 -6.14 -9.09
CA ARG A 138 -6.28 -6.81 -8.42
C ARG A 138 -5.05 -6.67 -9.31
N GLY A 139 -3.94 -6.18 -8.75
CA GLY A 139 -2.69 -6.02 -9.50
C GLY A 139 -2.62 -4.69 -10.25
N LYS A 140 -2.05 -4.71 -11.46
CA LYS A 140 -1.88 -3.54 -12.32
C LYS A 140 -2.43 -3.83 -13.72
N ILE A 141 -3.18 -2.88 -14.26
CA ILE A 141 -3.66 -2.89 -15.65
C ILE A 141 -2.68 -2.03 -16.46
N VAL A 142 -2.16 -2.60 -17.54
CA VAL A 142 -1.17 -1.94 -18.41
C VAL A 142 -1.83 -1.62 -19.75
N LEU A 143 -1.49 -0.47 -20.33
CA LEU A 143 -1.81 -0.11 -21.71
C LEU A 143 -0.49 -0.04 -22.48
N GLU A 144 -0.49 -0.48 -23.73
CA GLU A 144 0.70 -0.51 -24.57
C GLU A 144 0.37 -0.26 -26.05
N GLY A 145 1.33 0.31 -26.78
CA GLY A 145 1.13 0.75 -28.16
C GLY A 145 0.37 2.07 -28.27
N PHE A 146 0.51 2.73 -29.42
CA PHE A 146 -0.15 4.00 -29.76
C PHE A 146 -0.71 3.92 -31.18
#